data_AF-A0A3G2R073-F1
#
_entry.id   AF-A0A3G2R073-F1
#
_cell.length_a   1.000
_cell.length_b   1.000
_cell.length_c   1.000
_cell.angle_alpha   90.00
_cell.angle_beta   90.00
_cell.angle_gamma   90.00
#
_symmetry.space_group_name_H-M   'P 1'
#
loop_
_entity.id
_entity.type
_entity.pdbx_description
1 polymer ?
#
loop_
_entity_poly.entity_id
_entity_poly.type
_entity_poly.pdbx_seq_one_letter_code
_entity_poly.pdbx_strand_id
1 'polypeptide(L)'
;MQFSLIGSEFNYGQLNASKVKVYLRTGCVEILEQHQDLLGKIENDVIEIESNNENQKEIKRFILQEAVFVVSTIKPEVNGSKTAVSVYSTGVKELNNELNLDAVIKEYEEKKGLLEALTDLRKAEENKTKQQSMDSTILLLKSEVEFLRRTKLIRSDFKG
;
A
#
# COMPACT_ATOMS: atom_id res chain seq x y z
N MET A 1 15.27 3.36 -13.68
CA MET A 1 15.24 3.56 -12.21
C MET A 1 14.94 2.22 -11.61
N GLN A 2 15.59 1.85 -10.50
CA GLN A 2 15.33 0.58 -9.85
C GLN A 2 14.14 0.73 -8.92
N PHE A 3 13.13 -0.12 -9.04
CA PHE A 3 11.99 -0.14 -8.11
C PHE A 3 11.92 -1.46 -7.36
N SER A 4 11.53 -1.40 -6.09
CA SER A 4 11.25 -2.56 -5.24
C SER A 4 10.05 -2.31 -4.35
N LEU A 5 9.18 -3.31 -4.22
CA LEU A 5 8.02 -3.29 -3.32
C LEU A 5 8.00 -4.55 -2.47
N ILE A 6 8.05 -4.32 -1.15
CA ILE A 6 8.05 -5.37 -0.14
C ILE A 6 6.86 -5.11 0.80
N GLY A 7 6.02 -6.12 0.95
CA GLY A 7 4.96 -6.23 1.94
C GLY A 7 5.25 -7.31 2.97
N SER A 8 4.49 -7.37 4.06
CA SER A 8 4.63 -8.41 5.09
C SER A 8 4.52 -9.83 4.54
N GLU A 9 3.62 -10.04 3.58
CA GLU A 9 3.37 -11.34 2.92
C GLU A 9 3.56 -11.28 1.40
N PHE A 10 4.13 -10.18 0.90
CA PHE A 10 4.24 -9.90 -0.53
C PHE A 10 5.65 -9.46 -0.88
N ASN A 11 6.24 -10.03 -1.91
CA ASN A 11 7.50 -9.54 -2.44
C ASN A 11 7.38 -9.43 -3.95
N TYR A 12 7.29 -8.18 -4.44
CA TYR A 12 7.24 -7.93 -5.86
C TYR A 12 8.60 -8.17 -6.55
N GLY A 13 9.68 -8.17 -5.77
CA GLY A 13 11.03 -8.18 -6.28
C GLY A 13 11.45 -6.83 -6.83
N GLN A 14 12.46 -6.86 -7.70
CA GLN A 14 13.09 -5.69 -8.29
C GLN A 14 12.71 -5.57 -9.77
N LEU A 15 12.29 -4.38 -10.19
CA LEU A 15 11.99 -4.08 -11.59
C LEU A 15 12.66 -2.79 -12.06
N ASN A 16 12.83 -2.66 -13.39
CA ASN A 16 13.28 -1.43 -14.02
C ASN A 16 12.08 -0.54 -14.35
N ALA A 17 11.87 0.51 -13.57
CA ALA A 17 10.82 1.49 -13.78
C ALA A 17 11.36 2.70 -14.57
N SER A 18 10.53 3.26 -15.45
CA SER A 18 10.75 4.55 -16.10
C SER A 18 10.15 5.70 -15.30
N LYS A 19 9.03 5.45 -14.61
CA LYS A 19 8.34 6.42 -13.75
C LYS A 19 7.63 5.69 -12.60
N VAL A 20 7.64 6.30 -11.41
CA VAL A 20 6.85 5.84 -10.26
C VAL A 20 5.99 7.00 -9.79
N LYS A 21 4.69 6.75 -9.62
CA LYS A 21 3.73 7.75 -9.17
C LYS A 21 3.12 7.30 -7.86
N VAL A 22 3.31 8.11 -6.82
CA VAL A 22 2.87 7.81 -5.46
C VAL A 22 1.75 8.77 -5.07
N TYR A 23 0.57 8.23 -4.78
CA TYR A 23 -0.58 9.01 -4.32
C TYR A 23 -0.50 9.17 -2.79
N LEU A 24 -0.63 10.41 -2.33
CA LEU A 24 -0.52 10.81 -0.94
C LEU A 24 -1.80 11.56 -0.54
N ARG A 25 -2.05 11.67 0.77
CA ARG A 25 -3.17 12.47 1.29
C ARG A 25 -3.16 13.91 0.76
N THR A 26 -1.97 14.48 0.55
CA THR A 26 -1.77 15.88 0.13
C THR A 26 -1.65 16.07 -1.38
N GLY A 27 -1.76 15.00 -2.18
CA GLY A 27 -1.63 15.07 -3.63
C GLY A 27 -0.89 13.87 -4.20
N CYS A 28 0.04 14.11 -5.12
CA CYS A 28 0.75 13.04 -5.79
C CYS A 28 2.20 13.45 -6.05
N VAL A 29 3.12 12.49 -5.90
CA VAL A 29 4.53 12.65 -6.24
C VAL A 29 4.85 11.81 -7.46
N GLU A 30 5.48 12.41 -8.46
CA GLU A 30 6.00 11.71 -9.63
C GLU A 30 7.52 11.62 -9.52
N ILE A 31 8.03 10.39 -9.47
CA ILE A 31 9.46 10.09 -9.33
C ILE A 31 9.96 9.62 -10.70
N LEU A 32 10.98 10.30 -11.18
CA LEU A 32 11.70 10.01 -12.43
C LEU A 32 13.16 9.69 -12.12
N GLU A 33 13.93 9.33 -13.14
CA GLU A 33 15.39 9.24 -12.99
C GLU A 33 15.99 10.56 -12.51
N GLN A 34 17.07 10.46 -11.72
CA GLN A 34 17.78 11.57 -11.10
C GLN A 34 16.93 12.41 -10.12
N HIS A 35 15.80 11.88 -9.66
CA HIS A 35 15.02 12.51 -8.60
C HIS A 35 15.86 12.61 -7.31
N GLN A 36 15.71 13.71 -6.58
CA GLN A 36 16.37 13.91 -5.30
C GLN A 36 15.91 12.87 -4.27
N ASP A 37 16.76 12.62 -3.28
CA ASP A 37 16.42 11.71 -2.19
C ASP A 37 15.16 12.21 -1.47
N LEU A 38 14.22 11.30 -1.23
CA LEU A 38 12.91 11.61 -0.68
C LEU A 38 12.43 10.44 0.18
N LEU A 39 11.82 10.75 1.31
CA LEU A 39 11.11 9.79 2.15
C LEU A 39 9.66 10.25 2.27
N GLY A 40 8.72 9.34 2.14
CA GLY A 40 7.31 9.66 2.35
C GLY A 40 6.48 8.48 2.83
N LYS A 41 5.30 8.79 3.38
CA LYS A 41 4.33 7.83 3.89
C LYS A 41 3.09 7.80 2.99
N ILE A 42 2.63 6.61 2.66
CA ILE A 42 1.43 6.32 1.86
C ILE A 42 0.37 5.75 2.81
N GLU A 43 -0.81 6.36 2.83
CA GLU A 43 -1.88 6.01 3.78
C GLU A 43 -3.06 5.37 3.06
N ASN A 44 -3.01 4.04 2.92
CA ASN A 44 -4.09 3.23 2.31
C ASN A 44 -4.45 3.77 0.91
N ASP A 45 -3.42 3.90 0.07
CA ASP A 45 -3.50 4.56 -1.24
C ASP A 45 -2.68 3.83 -2.31
N VAL A 46 -2.69 4.38 -3.52
CA VAL A 46 -2.16 3.76 -4.73
C VAL A 46 -0.70 4.15 -4.97
N ILE A 47 0.06 3.19 -5.46
CA ILE A 47 1.28 3.44 -6.23
C ILE A 47 1.10 2.92 -7.65
N GLU A 48 1.54 3.71 -8.63
CA GLU A 48 1.60 3.30 -10.03
C GLU A 48 3.07 3.23 -10.47
N ILE A 49 3.41 2.14 -11.14
CA ILE A 49 4.75 1.91 -11.67
C ILE A 49 4.64 1.75 -13.17
N GLU A 50 5.40 2.57 -13.87
CA GLU A 50 5.54 2.51 -15.30
C GLU A 50 6.87 1.85 -15.66
N SER A 51 6.82 0.84 -16.51
CA SER A 51 7.99 0.20 -17.11
C SER A 51 7.90 0.26 -18.65
N ASN A 52 9.06 0.41 -19.29
CA ASN A 52 9.18 0.37 -20.74
C ASN A 52 9.85 -0.94 -21.13
N ASN A 53 9.06 -1.88 -21.64
CA ASN A 53 9.57 -3.12 -22.22
C ASN A 53 9.31 -3.07 -23.73
N GLU A 54 10.37 -3.17 -24.53
CA GLU A 54 10.28 -3.33 -26.00
C GLU A 54 9.35 -2.32 -26.72
N ASN A 55 9.44 -1.04 -26.37
CA ASN A 55 8.59 0.06 -26.87
C ASN A 55 7.11 0.01 -26.49
N GLN A 56 6.69 -0.90 -25.60
CA GLN A 56 5.38 -0.88 -24.97
C GLN A 56 5.50 -0.37 -23.53
N LYS A 57 4.60 0.56 -23.21
CA LYS A 57 4.44 1.14 -21.89
C LYS A 57 3.51 0.24 -21.08
N GLU A 58 4.05 -0.34 -20.01
CA GLU A 58 3.31 -1.16 -19.06
C GLU A 58 3.11 -0.37 -17.76
N ILE A 59 1.87 -0.27 -17.28
CA ILE A 59 1.55 0.40 -16.01
C ILE A 59 0.97 -0.63 -15.05
N LYS A 60 1.66 -0.85 -13.94
CA LYS A 60 1.17 -1.67 -12.83
C LYS A 60 0.75 -0.78 -11.67
N ARG A 61 -0.28 -1.21 -10.95
CA ARG A 61 -0.89 -0.44 -9.88
C ARG A 61 -1.03 -1.31 -8.64
N PHE A 62 -0.70 -0.76 -7.48
CA PHE A 62 -0.83 -1.46 -6.21
C PHE A 62 -1.50 -0.55 -5.19
N ILE A 63 -2.43 -1.10 -4.42
CA ILE A 63 -3.00 -0.46 -3.23
C ILE A 63 -2.16 -0.92 -2.04
N LEU A 64 -1.64 0.05 -1.28
CA LEU A 64 -0.68 -0.17 -0.21
C LEU A 64 -1.27 0.21 1.14
N GLN A 65 -1.15 -0.67 2.12
CA GLN A 65 -1.55 -0.42 3.51
C GLN A 65 -0.38 0.18 4.29
N GLU A 66 -0.59 1.36 4.88
CA GLU A 66 0.36 2.06 5.76
C GLU A 66 1.83 1.93 5.30
N ALA A 67 2.13 2.35 4.07
CA ALA A 67 3.43 2.13 3.47
C ALA A 67 4.37 3.33 3.63
N VAL A 68 5.67 3.06 3.53
CA VAL A 68 6.72 4.07 3.44
C VAL A 68 7.48 3.83 2.14
N PHE A 69 7.76 4.90 1.40
CA PHE A 69 8.62 4.84 0.23
C PHE A 69 9.87 5.69 0.44
N VAL A 70 10.98 5.17 -0.05
CA VAL A 70 12.30 5.79 -0.02
C VAL A 70 12.78 5.93 -1.46
N VAL A 71 13.07 7.16 -1.86
CA VAL A 71 13.79 7.49 -3.08
C VAL A 71 15.23 7.78 -2.68
N SER A 72 16.17 7.09 -3.31
CA SER A 72 17.59 7.29 -3.05
C SER A 72 18.39 7.27 -4.34
N THR A 73 19.48 8.03 -4.33
CA THR A 73 20.48 8.02 -5.38
C THR A 73 21.50 6.91 -5.11
N ILE A 74 21.46 5.85 -5.91
CA ILE A 74 22.48 4.80 -5.88
C ILE A 74 23.61 5.16 -6.84
N LYS A 75 24.86 5.06 -6.38
CA LYS A 75 26.06 5.26 -7.21
C LYS A 75 26.71 3.90 -7.50
N PRO A 76 26.24 3.16 -8.54
CA PRO A 76 26.96 1.98 -9.00
C PRO A 76 28.35 2.39 -9.49
N GLU A 77 29.37 1.59 -9.14
CA GLU A 77 30.79 1.86 -9.41
C GLU A 77 31.12 2.12 -10.89
N VAL A 78 30.25 1.71 -11.83
CA VAL A 78 30.55 1.67 -13.27
C VAL A 78 29.65 2.56 -14.14
N ASN A 79 28.48 3.03 -13.66
CA ASN A 79 27.42 3.55 -14.56
C ASN A 79 26.70 4.82 -14.09
N GLY A 80 27.43 5.77 -13.48
CA GLY A 80 26.84 7.03 -13.00
C GLY A 80 25.80 6.83 -11.90
N SER A 81 25.19 7.92 -11.40
CA SER A 81 24.12 7.82 -10.40
C SER A 81 22.80 7.36 -11.02
N LYS A 82 22.12 6.40 -10.38
CA LYS A 82 20.76 5.96 -10.73
C LYS A 82 19.81 6.25 -9.58
N THR A 83 18.52 6.43 -9.88
CA THR A 83 17.49 6.50 -8.85
C THR A 83 17.02 5.11 -8.47
N ALA A 84 16.89 4.86 -7.17
CA ALA A 84 16.25 3.69 -6.59
C ALA A 84 15.03 4.11 -5.78
N VAL A 85 13.92 3.38 -5.93
CA VAL A 85 12.68 3.55 -5.19
C VAL A 85 12.38 2.25 -4.46
N SER A 86 12.37 2.31 -3.13
CA SER A 86 12.06 1.17 -2.26
C SER A 86 10.81 1.46 -1.47
N VAL A 87 9.83 0.55 -1.54
CA VAL A 87 8.55 0.70 -0.87
C VAL A 87 8.34 -0.45 0.09
N TYR A 88 8.01 -0.11 1.33
CA TYR A 88 7.75 -1.03 2.42
C TYR A 88 6.31 -0.83 2.88
N SER A 89 5.50 -1.87 2.82
CA SER A 89 4.06 -1.83 3.10
C SER A 89 3.67 -2.88 4.13
N THR A 90 2.67 -2.62 4.96
CA THR A 90 2.15 -3.69 5.85
C THR A 90 1.24 -4.66 5.11
N GLY A 91 0.61 -4.19 4.02
CA GLY A 91 -0.28 -4.97 3.16
C GLY A 91 -0.24 -4.46 1.72
N VAL A 92 -0.39 -5.35 0.74
CA VAL A 92 -0.33 -5.01 -0.69
C VAL A 92 -1.44 -5.75 -1.42
N LYS A 93 -2.20 -5.03 -2.25
CA LYS A 93 -3.14 -5.62 -3.21
C LYS A 93 -2.84 -5.07 -4.60
N GLU A 94 -2.58 -5.94 -5.58
CA GLU A 94 -2.39 -5.52 -6.97
C GLU A 94 -3.74 -5.16 -7.59
N LEU A 95 -3.79 -4.01 -8.26
CA LEU A 95 -4.94 -3.54 -9.02
C LEU A 95 -4.83 -4.08 -10.45
N ASN A 96 -5.29 -5.32 -10.62
CA ASN A 96 -5.41 -5.98 -11.91
C ASN A 96 -6.85 -6.53 -12.10
N ASN A 97 -7.10 -7.20 -13.22
CA ASN A 97 -8.41 -7.80 -13.52
C ASN A 97 -8.75 -9.01 -12.63
N GLU A 98 -7.77 -9.58 -11.94
CA GLU A 98 -7.93 -10.72 -11.05
C GLU A 98 -8.33 -10.31 -9.63
N LEU A 99 -8.21 -9.02 -9.27
CA LEU A 99 -8.68 -8.51 -7.99
C LEU A 99 -10.19 -8.67 -7.87
N ASN A 100 -10.60 -9.70 -7.13
CA ASN A 100 -12.00 -10.04 -6.89
C ASN A 100 -12.62 -9.04 -5.91
N LEU A 101 -13.37 -8.08 -6.45
CA LEU A 101 -14.03 -7.04 -5.67
C LEU A 101 -15.08 -7.61 -4.69
N ASP A 102 -15.79 -8.67 -5.08
CA ASP A 102 -16.78 -9.31 -4.21
C ASP A 102 -16.11 -9.95 -2.99
N ALA A 103 -14.94 -10.56 -3.18
CA ALA A 103 -14.14 -11.09 -2.08
C ALA A 103 -13.69 -9.98 -1.12
N VAL A 104 -13.23 -8.83 -1.66
CA VAL A 104 -12.83 -7.67 -0.85
C VAL A 104 -14.03 -7.08 -0.09
N ILE A 105 -15.21 -7.01 -0.71
CA ILE A 105 -16.43 -6.51 -0.07
C ILE A 105 -16.86 -7.46 1.06
N LYS A 106 -16.83 -8.77 0.80
CA LYS A 106 -17.17 -9.78 1.80
C LYS A 106 -16.21 -9.69 3.00
N GLU A 107 -14.91 -9.65 2.74
CA GLU A 107 -13.87 -9.50 3.77
C GLU A 107 -14.08 -8.21 4.58
N TYR A 108 -14.43 -7.10 3.92
CA TYR A 108 -14.74 -5.83 4.57
C TYR A 108 -15.93 -5.94 5.54
N GLU A 109 -17.07 -6.49 5.09
CA GLU A 109 -18.26 -6.60 5.94
C GLU A 109 -18.03 -7.56 7.12
N GLU A 110 -17.31 -8.67 6.92
CA GLU A 110 -16.92 -9.60 7.98
C GLU A 110 -16.05 -8.90 9.04
N LYS A 111 -14.97 -8.25 8.62
CA LYS A 111 -14.04 -7.55 9.52
C LYS A 111 -14.71 -6.37 10.23
N LYS A 112 -15.61 -5.66 9.55
CA LYS A 112 -16.41 -4.58 10.13
C LYS A 112 -17.36 -5.11 11.21
N GLY A 113 -18.06 -6.22 10.97
CA GLY A 113 -18.91 -6.85 11.96
C GLY A 113 -18.13 -7.32 13.20
N LEU A 114 -16.94 -7.89 13.00
CA LEU A 114 -16.04 -8.25 14.10
C LEU A 114 -15.58 -7.02 14.91
N LEU A 115 -15.31 -5.91 14.23
CA LEU A 115 -14.90 -4.66 14.88
C LEU A 115 -16.01 -4.09 15.76
N GLU A 116 -17.25 -4.08 15.25
CA GLU A 116 -18.42 -3.63 16.00
C GLU A 116 -18.64 -4.51 17.24
N ALA A 117 -18.65 -5.83 17.07
CA ALA A 117 -18.81 -6.78 18.17
C ALA A 117 -17.71 -6.65 19.23
N LEU A 118 -16.44 -6.54 18.82
CA LEU A 118 -15.31 -6.40 19.75
C LEU A 118 -15.35 -5.06 20.47
N THR A 119 -15.79 -3.99 19.81
CA THR A 119 -15.95 -2.66 20.43
C THR A 119 -17.03 -2.68 21.50
N ASP A 120 -18.14 -3.39 21.27
CA ASP A 120 -19.22 -3.51 22.26
C ASP A 120 -18.82 -4.39 23.45
N LEU A 121 -18.11 -5.51 23.20
CA LEU A 121 -17.50 -6.30 24.26
C LEU A 121 -16.52 -5.47 25.09
N ARG A 122 -15.71 -4.62 24.44
CA ARG A 122 -14.77 -3.73 25.14
C ARG A 122 -15.54 -2.79 26.09
N LYS A 123 -16.63 -2.18 25.65
CA LYS A 123 -17.43 -1.27 26.50
C LYS A 123 -17.99 -1.97 27.75
N ALA A 124 -18.34 -3.25 27.62
CA ALA A 124 -18.87 -4.07 28.71
C ALA A 124 -17.81 -4.69 29.63
N GLU A 125 -16.55 -4.78 29.19
CA GLU A 125 -15.46 -5.34 29.99
C GLU A 125 -14.99 -4.32 31.04
N GLU A 126 -14.84 -4.75 32.29
CA GLU A 126 -14.41 -3.90 33.42
C GLU A 126 -12.93 -4.14 33.79
N ASN A 127 -12.36 -5.29 33.41
CA ASN A 127 -10.98 -5.62 33.70
C ASN A 127 -10.00 -4.83 32.81
N LYS A 128 -9.24 -3.92 33.41
CA LYS A 128 -8.27 -3.05 32.72
C LYS A 128 -7.25 -3.79 31.85
N THR A 129 -6.74 -4.93 32.28
CA THR A 129 -5.74 -5.70 31.50
C THR A 129 -6.38 -6.31 30.26
N LYS A 130 -7.61 -6.83 30.38
CA LYS A 130 -8.37 -7.32 29.23
C LYS A 130 -8.76 -6.19 28.28
N GLN A 131 -9.20 -5.05 28.82
CA GLN A 131 -9.48 -3.85 28.03
C GLN A 131 -8.27 -3.44 27.17
N GLN A 132 -7.06 -3.35 27.74
CA GLN A 132 -5.85 -2.98 27.00
C GLN A 132 -5.51 -3.97 25.88
N SER A 133 -5.67 -5.27 26.13
CA SER A 133 -5.50 -6.29 25.10
C SER A 133 -6.52 -6.11 23.97
N MET A 134 -7.78 -5.86 24.31
CA MET A 134 -8.84 -5.62 23.33
C MET A 134 -8.61 -4.34 22.54
N ASP A 135 -8.14 -3.27 23.18
CA ASP A 135 -7.84 -1.98 22.53
C ASP A 135 -6.77 -2.15 21.44
N SER A 136 -5.76 -3.00 21.68
CA SER A 136 -4.72 -3.33 20.70
C SER A 136 -5.29 -4.08 19.48
N THR A 137 -6.14 -5.08 19.73
CA THR A 137 -6.81 -5.83 18.66
C THR A 137 -7.79 -4.95 17.87
N ILE A 138 -8.52 -4.08 18.55
CA ILE A 138 -9.42 -3.09 17.93
C ILE A 138 -8.63 -2.16 17.03
N LEU A 139 -7.44 -1.70 17.44
CA LEU A 139 -6.61 -0.81 16.64
C LEU A 139 -6.16 -1.49 15.33
N LEU A 140 -5.67 -2.72 15.41
CA LEU A 140 -5.27 -3.51 14.24
C LEU A 140 -6.47 -3.74 13.30
N LEU A 141 -7.60 -4.15 13.86
CA LEU A 141 -8.81 -4.43 13.09
C LEU A 141 -9.39 -3.16 12.44
N LYS A 142 -9.31 -2.00 13.11
CA LYS A 142 -9.65 -0.69 12.50
C LYS A 142 -8.77 -0.38 11.30
N SER A 143 -7.47 -0.61 11.41
CA SER A 143 -6.53 -0.38 10.30
C SER A 143 -6.87 -1.28 9.10
N GLU A 144 -7.15 -2.56 9.33
CA GLU A 144 -7.55 -3.50 8.29
C GLU A 144 -8.88 -3.12 7.62
N VAL A 145 -9.89 -2.75 8.42
CA VAL A 145 -11.20 -2.31 7.91
C VAL A 145 -11.05 -1.06 7.03
N GLU A 146 -10.25 -0.08 7.46
CA GLU A 146 -9.97 1.12 6.66
C GLU A 146 -9.25 0.78 5.35
N PHE A 147 -8.28 -0.13 5.38
CA PHE A 147 -7.58 -0.58 4.18
C PHE A 147 -8.53 -1.24 3.18
N LEU A 148 -9.41 -2.13 3.64
CA LEU A 148 -10.41 -2.79 2.80
C LEU A 148 -11.45 -1.79 2.26
N ARG A 149 -11.88 -0.84 3.10
CA ARG A 149 -12.77 0.26 2.69
C ARG A 149 -12.15 1.08 1.56
N ARG A 150 -10.87 1.47 1.69
CA ARG A 150 -10.13 2.21 0.67
C ARG A 150 -9.94 1.39 -0.60
N THR A 151 -9.59 0.11 -0.45
CA THR A 151 -9.44 -0.82 -1.59
C THR A 151 -10.72 -0.90 -2.42
N LYS A 152 -11.87 -1.06 -1.76
CA LYS A 152 -13.20 -1.06 -2.40
C LYS A 152 -13.48 0.24 -3.16
N LEU A 153 -13.22 1.38 -2.54
CA LEU A 153 -13.45 2.70 -3.15
C LEU A 153 -12.56 2.90 -4.37
N ILE A 154 -11.25 2.70 -4.21
CA ILE A 154 -10.27 2.84 -5.29
C ILE A 154 -10.63 1.91 -6.45
N ARG A 155 -10.87 0.62 -6.21
CA ARG A 155 -11.23 -0.32 -7.29
C ARG A 155 -12.51 0.09 -8.03
N SER A 156 -13.47 0.71 -7.34
CA SER A 156 -14.73 1.17 -7.93
C SER A 156 -14.54 2.40 -8.84
N ASP A 157 -13.61 3.29 -8.48
CA ASP A 157 -13.23 4.45 -9.30
C ASP A 157 -12.37 4.03 -10.51
N PHE A 158 -11.57 2.97 -10.36
CA PHE A 158 -10.79 2.35 -11.44
C PHE A 158 -11.64 1.37 -12.27
N LYS A 159 -12.64 1.89 -12.99
CA LYS A 159 -13.24 1.19 -14.15
C LYS A 159 -12.37 1.46 -15.39
N GLY A 160 -11.40 0.58 -15.61
CA GLY A 160 -10.77 0.39 -16.92
C GLY A 160 -11.59 -0.58 -17.74
#